data_AF-N9LSZ1-F1
#
_entry.id   AF-N9LSZ1-F1
#
_cell.length_a   1.000
_cell.length_b   1.000
_cell.length_c   1.000
_cell.angle_alpha   90.00
_cell.angle_beta   90.00
_cell.angle_gamma   90.00
#
_symmetry.space_group_name_H-M   'P 1'
#
loop_
_entity.id
_entity.type
_entity.pdbx_description
1 polymer ?
#
loop_
_entity_poly.entity_id
_entity_poly.type
_entity_poly.pdbx_seq_one_letter_code
_entity_poly.pdbx_strand_id
1 'polypeptide(L)'
;MNHINDYELLWNYFQIHSQQRMSVFNFYIVITIAMFSSFGFFISEKVYVFGCLISILIVAVNFSFFKLDERTSFMIKEVEEKLREWEQKNIEEKYRIFSDEEKKFQACRSISTYYIDLEKKYTYGEIFRFTFRIFTYLSIGCFFFSLLASMSLIGILK
;
A
#
# COMPACT_ATOMS: atom_id res chain seq x y z
N MET A 1 26.95 28.52 5.76
CA MET A 1 27.33 27.68 4.59
C MET A 1 26.89 26.22 4.72
N ASN A 2 26.42 25.72 5.88
CA ASN A 2 25.98 24.32 6.04
C ASN A 2 24.48 24.05 5.74
N HIS A 3 23.60 25.04 5.85
CA HIS A 3 22.15 24.82 5.76
C HIS A 3 21.62 24.38 4.38
N ILE A 4 22.33 24.69 3.30
CA ILE A 4 21.98 24.25 1.93
C ILE A 4 22.18 22.73 1.80
N ASN A 5 23.24 22.20 2.42
CA ASN A 5 23.55 20.77 2.41
C ASN A 5 22.54 19.97 3.24
N ASP A 6 22.06 20.55 4.35
CA ASP A 6 21.04 19.91 5.19
C ASP A 6 19.71 19.74 4.46
N TYR A 7 19.26 20.79 3.75
CA TYR A 7 18.03 20.71 2.94
C TYR A 7 18.18 19.72 1.78
N GLU A 8 19.30 19.78 1.06
CA GLU A 8 19.56 18.89 -0.07
C GLU A 8 19.60 17.41 0.36
N LEU A 9 20.23 17.11 1.50
CA LEU A 9 20.23 15.77 2.09
C LEU A 9 18.81 15.29 2.42
N LEU A 10 18.02 16.13 3.10
CA LEU A 10 16.65 15.80 3.48
C LEU A 10 15.74 15.63 2.25
N TRP A 11 15.84 16.54 1.28
CA TRP A 11 15.07 16.50 0.05
C TRP A 11 15.42 15.26 -0.79
N ASN A 12 16.71 14.96 -0.96
CA ASN A 12 17.14 13.76 -1.70
C ASN A 12 16.65 12.48 -1.02
N TYR A 13 16.71 12.41 0.32
CA TYR A 13 16.20 11.26 1.07
C TYR A 13 14.67 11.11 0.89
N PHE A 14 13.92 12.20 1.00
CA PHE A 14 12.48 12.22 0.73
C PHE A 14 12.15 11.77 -0.70
N GLN A 15 12.86 12.29 -1.69
CA GLN A 15 12.67 11.98 -3.10
C GLN A 15 12.95 10.49 -3.37
N ILE A 16 14.03 9.94 -2.83
CA ILE A 16 14.40 8.54 -3.02
C ILE A 16 13.29 7.62 -2.47
N HIS A 17 12.83 7.85 -1.24
CA HIS A 17 11.83 6.97 -0.63
C HIS A 17 10.43 7.15 -1.21
N SER A 18 10.04 8.35 -1.61
CA SER A 18 8.77 8.57 -2.32
C SER A 18 8.76 7.86 -3.69
N GLN A 19 9.85 7.93 -4.44
CA GLN A 19 10.01 7.18 -5.70
C GLN A 19 10.04 5.67 -5.49
N GLN A 20 10.79 5.20 -4.49
CA GLN A 20 10.88 3.79 -4.13
C GLN A 20 9.49 3.22 -3.82
N ARG A 21 8.66 3.97 -3.09
CA ARG A 21 7.29 3.57 -2.73
C ARG A 21 6.42 3.32 -3.96
N MET A 22 6.45 4.22 -4.94
CA MET A 22 5.70 4.07 -6.20
C MET A 22 6.22 2.89 -7.02
N SER A 23 7.53 2.68 -7.06
CA SER A 23 8.13 1.54 -7.76
C SER A 23 7.71 0.20 -7.15
N VAL A 24 7.78 0.07 -5.81
CA VAL A 24 7.34 -1.14 -5.08
C VAL A 24 5.86 -1.43 -5.32
N PHE A 25 5.00 -0.39 -5.34
CA PHE A 25 3.58 -0.56 -5.65
C PHE A 25 3.34 -1.03 -7.09
N ASN A 26 4.10 -0.52 -8.06
CA ASN A 26 3.99 -0.97 -9.45
C ASN A 26 4.39 -2.45 -9.58
N PHE A 27 5.47 -2.89 -8.92
CA PHE A 27 5.84 -4.31 -8.88
C PHE A 27 4.76 -5.17 -8.23
N TYR A 28 4.14 -4.69 -7.15
CA TYR A 28 3.02 -5.37 -6.51
C TYR A 28 1.87 -5.62 -7.49
N ILE A 29 1.46 -4.61 -8.27
CA ILE A 29 0.36 -4.76 -9.25
C ILE A 29 0.69 -5.86 -10.26
N VAL A 30 1.90 -5.82 -10.84
CA VAL A 30 2.32 -6.80 -11.85
C VAL A 30 2.32 -8.22 -11.29
N ILE A 31 2.91 -8.42 -10.11
CA ILE A 31 2.96 -9.73 -9.44
C ILE A 31 1.55 -10.20 -9.09
N THR A 32 0.71 -9.33 -8.54
CA THR A 32 -0.67 -9.66 -8.15
C THR A 32 -1.48 -10.11 -9.35
N ILE A 33 -1.42 -9.36 -10.47
CA ILE A 33 -2.11 -9.73 -11.71
C ILE A 33 -1.64 -11.11 -12.19
N ALA A 34 -0.33 -11.34 -12.26
CA ALA A 34 0.22 -12.62 -12.70
C ALA A 34 -0.24 -13.79 -11.81
N MET A 35 -0.30 -13.60 -10.48
CA MET A 35 -0.77 -14.62 -9.56
C MET A 35 -2.27 -14.89 -9.68
N PHE A 36 -3.10 -13.85 -9.83
CA PHE A 36 -4.54 -14.03 -10.05
C PHE A 36 -4.85 -14.68 -11.41
N SER A 37 -4.08 -14.36 -12.46
CA SER A 37 -4.17 -15.07 -13.74
C SER A 37 -3.81 -16.55 -13.60
N SER A 38 -2.76 -16.86 -12.83
CA SER A 38 -2.37 -18.24 -12.53
C SER A 38 -3.46 -19.00 -11.77
N PHE A 39 -4.11 -18.34 -10.81
CA PHE A 39 -5.28 -18.89 -10.10
C PHE A 39 -6.44 -19.19 -11.06
N GLY A 40 -6.77 -18.26 -11.96
CA GLY A 40 -7.79 -18.47 -12.99
C GLY A 40 -7.49 -19.67 -13.90
N PHE A 41 -6.23 -19.84 -14.30
CA PHE A 41 -5.79 -20.99 -15.08
C PHE A 41 -5.99 -22.32 -14.35
N PHE A 42 -5.57 -22.42 -13.07
CA PHE A 42 -5.74 -23.66 -12.31
C PHE A 42 -7.20 -24.03 -12.04
N ILE A 43 -8.09 -23.05 -11.90
CA ILE A 43 -9.53 -23.29 -11.83
C ILE A 43 -10.06 -23.85 -13.15
N SER A 44 -9.65 -23.27 -14.28
CA SER A 44 -10.09 -23.71 -15.62
C SER A 44 -9.71 -25.17 -15.89
N GLU A 45 -8.48 -25.55 -15.55
CA GLU A 45 -7.98 -26.92 -15.69
C GLU A 45 -8.51 -27.89 -14.61
N LYS A 46 -9.40 -27.43 -13.72
CA LYS A 46 -9.96 -28.20 -12.60
C LYS A 46 -8.90 -28.76 -11.64
N VAL A 47 -7.71 -28.16 -11.60
CA VAL A 47 -6.62 -28.56 -10.69
C VAL A 47 -6.66 -27.72 -9.42
N TYR A 48 -7.72 -27.90 -8.64
CA TYR A 48 -8.05 -27.05 -7.47
C TYR A 48 -7.02 -27.10 -6.34
N VAL A 49 -6.17 -28.14 -6.27
CA VAL A 49 -5.08 -28.20 -5.29
C VAL A 49 -4.06 -27.10 -5.54
N PHE A 50 -3.70 -26.83 -6.80
CA PHE A 50 -2.82 -25.71 -7.14
C PHE A 50 -3.53 -24.36 -6.95
N GLY A 51 -4.86 -24.31 -7.14
CA GLY A 51 -5.68 -23.15 -6.78
C GLY A 51 -5.60 -22.77 -5.28
N CYS A 52 -5.53 -23.77 -4.41
CA CYS A 52 -5.30 -23.53 -2.98
C CYS A 52 -3.88 -23.01 -2.70
N LEU A 53 -2.86 -23.65 -3.30
CA LEU A 53 -1.46 -23.25 -3.13
C LEU A 53 -1.20 -21.82 -3.61
N ILE A 54 -1.70 -21.44 -4.78
CA ILE A 54 -1.52 -20.09 -5.31
C ILE A 54 -2.27 -19.05 -4.46
N SER A 55 -3.43 -19.39 -3.90
CA SER A 55 -4.17 -18.47 -3.01
C SER A 55 -3.38 -18.18 -1.72
N ILE A 56 -2.73 -19.19 -1.14
CA ILE A 56 -1.83 -19.02 0.02
C ILE A 56 -0.63 -18.12 -0.37
N LEU A 57 -0.05 -18.37 -1.55
CA LEU A 57 1.07 -17.57 -2.07
C LEU A 57 0.67 -16.09 -2.22
N ILE A 58 -0.51 -15.80 -2.76
CA ILE A 58 -1.01 -14.42 -2.91
C ILE A 58 -1.14 -13.75 -1.54
N VAL A 59 -1.67 -14.44 -0.52
CA VAL A 59 -1.75 -13.91 0.85
C VAL A 59 -0.36 -13.57 1.40
N ALA A 60 0.61 -14.46 1.21
CA ALA A 60 1.99 -14.23 1.66
C ALA A 60 2.65 -13.03 0.96
N VAL A 61 2.39 -12.87 -0.34
CA VAL A 61 2.85 -11.69 -1.11
C VAL A 61 2.18 -10.41 -0.62
N ASN A 62 0.85 -10.40 -0.47
CA ASN A 62 0.13 -9.23 0.05
C ASN A 62 0.65 -8.80 1.41
N PHE A 63 0.91 -9.76 2.31
CA PHE A 63 1.50 -9.48 3.62
C PHE A 63 2.91 -8.87 3.51
N SER A 64 3.75 -9.42 2.63
CA SER A 64 5.11 -8.93 2.42
C SER A 64 5.12 -7.48 1.90
N PHE A 65 4.30 -7.19 0.89
CA PHE A 65 4.19 -5.84 0.33
C PHE A 65 3.53 -4.85 1.31
N PHE A 66 2.55 -5.30 2.10
CA PHE A 66 1.99 -4.49 3.18
C PHE A 66 3.06 -4.03 4.17
N LYS A 67 3.97 -4.93 4.57
CA LYS A 67 5.07 -4.60 5.48
C LYS A 67 6.12 -3.68 4.86
N LEU A 68 6.42 -3.84 3.57
CA LEU A 68 7.32 -2.95 2.85
C LEU A 68 6.75 -1.53 2.73
N ASP A 69 5.45 -1.41 2.45
CA ASP A 69 4.77 -0.11 2.37
C ASP A 69 4.70 0.58 3.75
N GLU A 70 4.45 -0.18 4.82
CA GLU A 70 4.45 0.32 6.19
C GLU A 70 5.80 0.97 6.55
N ARG A 71 6.91 0.27 6.28
CA ARG A 71 8.26 0.78 6.52
C ARG A 71 8.58 2.01 5.68
N THR A 72 8.25 1.99 4.40
CA THR A 72 8.57 3.11 3.49
C THR A 72 7.75 4.35 3.84
N SER A 73 6.48 4.16 4.21
CA SER A 73 5.62 5.23 4.72
C SER A 73 6.16 5.85 6.00
N PHE A 74 6.73 5.06 6.90
CA PHE A 74 7.35 5.56 8.13
C PHE A 74 8.56 6.46 7.83
N MET A 75 9.47 6.02 6.97
CA MET A 75 10.67 6.79 6.60
C MET A 75 10.33 8.12 5.91
N ILE A 76 9.30 8.12 5.05
CA ILE A 76 8.82 9.34 4.38
C ILE A 76 8.31 10.34 5.43
N LYS A 77 7.47 9.88 6.37
CA LYS A 77 6.92 10.74 7.43
C LYS A 77 8.01 11.32 8.33
N GLU A 78 9.02 10.53 8.68
CA GLU A 78 10.15 10.99 9.49
C GLU A 78 10.90 12.15 8.80
N VAL A 79 11.07 12.07 7.48
CA VAL A 79 11.76 13.12 6.73
C VAL A 79 10.86 14.31 6.43
N GLU A 80 9.56 14.11 6.21
CA GLU A 80 8.59 15.20 6.15
C GLU A 80 8.60 16.03 7.45
N GLU A 81 8.69 15.38 8.61
CA GLU A 81 8.80 16.05 9.90
C GLU A 81 10.10 16.87 10.01
N LYS A 82 11.25 16.29 9.65
CA LYS A 82 12.53 17.01 9.65
C LYS A 82 12.58 18.16 8.64
N LEU A 83 12.00 17.99 7.46
CA LEU A 83 11.86 19.05 6.45
C LEU A 83 11.00 20.19 6.97
N ARG A 84 9.91 19.87 7.68
CA ARG A 84 9.03 20.87 8.29
C ARG A 84 9.76 21.67 9.37
N GLU A 85 10.51 21.02 10.26
CA GLU A 85 11.32 21.72 11.26
C GLU A 85 12.38 22.63 10.62
N TRP A 86 12.98 22.17 9.53
CA TRP A 86 13.95 22.96 8.78
C TRP A 86 13.30 24.16 8.09
N GLU A 87 12.14 23.98 7.43
CA GLU A 87 11.36 25.09 6.83
C GLU A 87 10.97 26.14 7.87
N GLN A 88 10.53 25.71 9.06
CA GLN A 88 10.11 26.63 10.11
C GLN A 88 11.24 27.52 10.64
N LYS A 89 12.47 27.02 10.62
CA LYS A 89 13.66 27.73 11.08
C LYS A 89 14.28 28.63 9.99
N ASN A 90 14.19 28.23 8.73
CA ASN A 90 14.99 28.83 7.65
C ASN A 90 14.17 29.56 6.58
N ILE A 91 12.85 29.32 6.48
CA ILE A 91 11.99 29.89 5.44
C ILE A 91 10.91 30.77 6.07
N GLU A 92 10.65 31.92 5.44
CA GLU A 92 9.52 32.80 5.78
C GLU A 92 8.18 32.07 5.64
N GLU A 93 7.23 32.36 6.52
CA GLU A 93 5.94 31.64 6.60
C GLU A 93 5.21 31.52 5.26
N LYS A 94 5.28 32.55 4.41
CA LYS A 94 4.64 32.60 3.09
C LYS A 94 5.11 31.51 2.11
N TYR A 95 6.33 30.99 2.27
CA TYR A 95 6.94 30.04 1.33
C TYR A 95 7.05 28.62 1.88
N ARG A 96 6.45 28.32 3.04
CA ARG A 96 6.51 26.99 3.66
C ARG A 96 5.51 26.05 3.02
N ILE A 97 5.98 24.97 2.41
CA ILE A 97 5.13 24.02 1.69
C ILE A 97 4.70 22.89 2.63
N PHE A 98 5.66 22.26 3.31
CA PHE A 98 5.41 21.11 4.17
C PHE A 98 4.64 21.45 5.45
N SER A 99 4.85 22.66 5.97
CA SER A 99 4.10 23.15 7.14
C SER A 99 2.64 23.45 6.81
N ASP A 100 2.39 24.03 5.63
CA ASP A 100 1.05 24.41 5.19
C ASP A 100 0.23 23.21 4.71
N GLU A 101 0.88 22.25 4.06
CA GLU A 101 0.25 21.02 3.60
C GLU A 101 -0.33 20.23 4.78
N GLU A 102 0.43 20.04 5.85
CA GLU A 102 -0.05 19.33 7.06
C GLU A 102 -1.25 20.05 7.69
N LYS A 103 -1.17 21.38 7.87
CA LYS A 103 -2.26 22.18 8.43
C LYS A 103 -3.53 22.05 7.58
N LYS A 104 -3.40 22.17 6.26
CA LYS A 104 -4.53 22.02 5.31
C LYS A 104 -5.07 20.61 5.31
N PHE A 105 -4.20 19.60 5.38
CA PHE A 105 -4.60 18.19 5.41
C PHE A 105 -5.35 17.84 6.69
N GLN A 106 -4.85 18.28 7.86
CA GLN A 106 -5.53 18.12 9.15
C GLN A 106 -6.86 18.86 9.21
N ALA A 107 -6.93 20.10 8.71
CA ALA A 107 -8.17 20.86 8.66
C ALA A 107 -9.23 20.17 7.79
N CYS A 108 -8.86 19.69 6.59
CA CYS A 108 -9.76 18.90 5.75
C CYS A 108 -10.18 17.58 6.42
N ARG A 109 -9.32 17.00 7.26
CA ARG A 109 -9.59 15.74 7.95
C ARG A 109 -10.54 15.90 9.15
N SER A 110 -10.43 17.00 9.88
CA SER A 110 -11.25 17.27 11.08
C SER A 110 -12.69 17.72 10.77
N ILE A 111 -12.95 18.16 9.54
CA ILE A 111 -14.28 18.62 9.09
C ILE A 111 -15.27 17.46 8.85
N SER A 112 -14.78 16.22 8.73
CA SER A 112 -15.59 15.04 8.38
C SER A 112 -16.20 14.37 9.63
N THR A 113 -17.49 14.63 9.88
CA THR A 113 -18.25 14.14 11.06
C THR A 113 -19.18 12.95 10.75
N TYR A 114 -19.14 12.38 9.54
CA TYR A 114 -20.11 11.34 9.10
C TYR A 114 -19.44 10.00 8.75
N TYR A 115 -20.15 8.89 8.98
CA TYR A 115 -19.61 7.51 8.95
C TYR A 115 -19.16 7.01 7.56
N ILE A 116 -19.62 7.62 6.47
CA ILE A 116 -19.23 7.29 5.09
C ILE A 116 -19.02 8.60 4.36
N ASP A 117 -17.83 9.17 4.50
CA ASP A 117 -17.47 10.41 3.82
C ASP A 117 -16.53 10.10 2.66
N LEU A 118 -17.08 10.13 1.45
CA LEU A 118 -16.34 10.00 0.20
C LEU A 118 -15.40 11.19 -0.04
N GLU A 119 -15.59 12.31 0.67
CA GLU A 119 -14.76 13.51 0.56
C GLU A 119 -13.57 13.51 1.54
N LYS A 120 -13.45 12.48 2.40
CA LYS A 120 -12.33 12.35 3.32
C LYS A 120 -11.03 12.22 2.53
N LYS A 121 -10.11 13.16 2.71
CA LYS A 121 -8.78 13.09 2.11
C LYS A 121 -8.00 11.92 2.72
N TYR A 122 -7.66 10.94 1.89
CA TYR A 122 -6.82 9.80 2.25
C TYR A 122 -5.38 10.09 1.89
N THR A 123 -4.45 9.69 2.76
CA THR A 123 -3.03 9.64 2.38
C THR A 123 -2.79 8.49 1.42
N TYR A 124 -1.76 8.60 0.57
CA TYR A 124 -1.26 7.46 -0.22
C TYR A 124 -1.00 6.23 0.66
N GLY A 125 -0.54 6.44 1.91
CA GLY A 125 -0.39 5.42 2.96
C GLY A 125 -1.63 4.55 3.14
N GLU A 126 -2.77 5.21 3.29
CA GLU A 126 -4.02 4.57 3.67
C GLU A 126 -4.65 3.82 2.51
N ILE A 127 -4.57 4.38 1.31
CA ILE A 127 -5.09 3.75 0.09
C ILE A 127 -4.35 2.44 -0.16
N PHE A 128 -3.00 2.44 -0.13
CA PHE A 128 -2.23 1.23 -0.39
C PHE A 128 -2.49 0.15 0.67
N ARG A 129 -2.48 0.51 1.95
CA ARG A 129 -2.86 -0.41 3.05
C ARG A 129 -4.27 -0.95 2.92
N PHE A 130 -5.21 -0.17 2.39
CA PHE A 130 -6.57 -0.64 2.10
C PHE A 130 -6.58 -1.63 0.93
N THR A 131 -5.85 -1.34 -0.15
CA THR A 131 -5.67 -2.24 -1.29
C THR A 131 -5.13 -3.60 -0.85
N PHE A 132 -4.02 -3.65 -0.12
CA PHE A 132 -3.44 -4.92 0.35
C PHE A 132 -4.43 -5.74 1.19
N ARG A 133 -5.24 -5.09 2.03
CA ARG A 133 -6.27 -5.75 2.84
C ARG A 133 -7.39 -6.34 1.98
N ILE A 134 -7.91 -5.58 1.02
CA ILE A 134 -8.93 -6.09 0.07
C ILE A 134 -8.42 -7.32 -0.67
N PHE A 135 -7.22 -7.23 -1.26
CA PHE A 135 -6.65 -8.34 -2.02
C PHE A 135 -6.35 -9.56 -1.14
N THR A 136 -6.00 -9.35 0.13
CA THR A 136 -5.85 -10.43 1.10
C THR A 136 -7.18 -11.14 1.36
N TYR A 137 -8.26 -10.40 1.65
CA TYR A 137 -9.58 -10.99 1.86
C TYR A 137 -10.11 -11.70 0.61
N LEU A 138 -9.89 -11.11 -0.57
CA LEU A 138 -10.22 -11.75 -1.85
C LEU A 138 -9.48 -13.09 -2.00
N SER A 139 -8.19 -13.12 -1.69
CA SER A 139 -7.36 -14.33 -1.80
C SER A 139 -7.76 -15.42 -0.81
N ILE A 140 -8.18 -15.04 0.40
CA ILE A 140 -8.77 -15.97 1.37
C ILE A 140 -10.09 -16.55 0.83
N GLY A 141 -10.93 -15.73 0.19
CA GLY A 141 -12.14 -16.20 -0.49
C GLY A 141 -11.83 -17.19 -1.63
N CYS A 142 -10.82 -16.87 -2.45
CA CYS A 142 -10.30 -17.74 -3.50
C CYS A 142 -9.82 -19.10 -2.94
N PHE A 143 -9.12 -19.09 -1.81
CA PHE A 143 -8.69 -20.29 -1.12
C PHE A 143 -9.88 -21.17 -0.72
N PHE A 144 -10.89 -20.60 -0.04
CA PHE A 144 -12.07 -21.36 0.38
C PHE A 144 -12.88 -21.89 -0.80
N PHE A 145 -13.05 -21.10 -1.85
CA PHE A 145 -13.69 -21.54 -3.09
C PHE A 145 -12.96 -22.74 -3.69
N SER A 146 -11.62 -22.65 -3.81
CA SER A 146 -10.82 -23.74 -4.37
C SER A 146 -10.83 -24.98 -3.48
N LEU A 147 -10.88 -24.81 -2.16
CA LEU A 147 -10.97 -25.91 -1.20
C LEU A 147 -12.30 -26.66 -1.36
N LEU A 148 -13.42 -25.93 -1.39
CA LEU A 148 -14.76 -26.51 -1.59
C LEU A 148 -14.88 -27.24 -2.92
N ALA A 149 -14.35 -26.64 -3.99
CA ALA A 149 -14.32 -27.26 -5.32
C ALA A 149 -13.49 -28.55 -5.33
N SER A 150 -12.34 -28.56 -4.64
CA SER A 150 -11.51 -29.76 -4.53
C SER A 150 -12.22 -30.91 -3.80
N MET A 151 -12.95 -30.61 -2.71
CA MET A 151 -13.72 -31.59 -1.96
C MET A 151 -14.90 -32.14 -2.78
N SER A 152 -15.59 -31.27 -3.54
CA SER A 152 -16.66 -31.69 -4.45
C SER A 152 -16.15 -32.62 -5.55
N LEU A 153 -14.98 -32.33 -6.13
CA LEU A 153 -14.38 -33.20 -7.16
C LEU A 153 -14.05 -34.59 -6.60
N ILE A 154 -13.49 -34.65 -5.39
CA ILE A 154 -13.19 -35.92 -4.69
C ILE A 154 -14.48 -36.69 -4.35
N GLY A 155 -15.56 -35.98 -4.00
CA GLY A 155 -16.87 -36.57 -3.74
C GLY A 155 -17.61 -37.07 -4.99
N ILE A 156 -17.35 -36.47 -6.17
CA ILE A 156 -17.87 -36.91 -7.48
C ILE A 156 -17.04 -38.09 -8.03
N LEU A 157 -15.79 -38.24 -7.61
CA LEU A 157 -14.90 -39.35 -7.94
C LEU A 157 -15.10 -40.60 -7.05
N LYS A 158 -16.04 -40.58 -6.10
CA LYS A 158 -16.53 -41.75 -5.37
C LYS A 158 -17.86 -42.22 -5.94
#